data_AF-G9WV61-F1
#
_entry.id   AF-G9WV61-F1
#
_cell.length_a   1.000
_cell.length_b   1.000
_cell.length_c   1.000
_cell.angle_alpha   90.00
_cell.angle_beta   90.00
_cell.angle_gamma   90.00
#
_symmetry.space_group_name_H-M   'P 1'
#
loop_
_entity.id
_entity.type
_entity.pdbx_description
1 polymer ?
#
loop_
_entity_poly.entity_id
_entity_poly.type
_entity_poly.pdbx_seq_one_letter_code
_entity_poly.pdbx_strand_id
1 'polypeptide(L)'
;MVVVFEFLSEEPIENLITCMNFKVDKLVLFGNYDRVASQKEKTECFLKRYCGVKDVLFRVLSEKDLQSVLSVMRQEIEAALKQNAELYFDITGGESLMLVAFGMLSKEYKTPIHLYDVSKCKLIELNEGADKNLSKDVEQQKIELNLEAVIEMHGGKINDSLHKETKTVANADAEKDILGIWEVMKRYSASWNLFSQFMRDHMQADENGEVIRKEATVLQALKASPSNFSSVSLLNQILDALGEAGVLLDVVHAAGMYRFSFKNRAIKSYLWDGGSVLELYTYLRERKSATECQVGVYLDWDGVLHGTGGGDVFNEIDVLALHGYIPTFISCKSGNMSPQQILHSFYELDTVANRFGGKYAKRLLVLTMELTKVYQDRAKEMRIELRFEK
;
A
#
# COMPACT_ATOMS: atom_id res chain seq x y z
N MET A 1 -20.79 30.34 -5.00
CA MET A 1 -20.29 29.45 -3.94
C MET A 1 -20.81 28.07 -4.23
N VAL A 2 -19.92 27.09 -4.37
CA VAL A 2 -20.30 25.69 -4.62
C VAL A 2 -20.39 24.96 -3.29
N VAL A 3 -21.56 24.38 -3.00
CA VAL A 3 -21.84 23.61 -1.78
C VAL A 3 -22.17 22.17 -2.16
N VAL A 4 -21.40 21.24 -1.62
CA VAL A 4 -21.68 19.81 -1.74
C VAL A 4 -22.25 19.31 -0.42
N PHE A 5 -23.31 18.53 -0.51
CA PHE A 5 -23.86 17.78 0.63
C PHE A 5 -23.58 16.30 0.43
N GLU A 6 -23.09 15.65 1.48
CA GLU A 6 -22.64 14.27 1.42
C GLU A 6 -22.96 13.55 2.73
N PHE A 7 -23.08 12.22 2.68
CA PHE A 7 -23.08 11.40 3.88
C PHE A 7 -21.68 10.94 4.25
N LEU A 8 -21.31 11.15 5.52
CA LEU A 8 -20.04 10.72 6.07
C LEU A 8 -19.95 9.20 6.07
N SER A 9 -19.16 8.66 5.15
CA SER A 9 -18.83 7.25 5.00
C SER A 9 -17.73 6.81 5.98
N GLU A 10 -17.71 5.52 6.28
CA GLU A 10 -16.57 4.85 6.92
C GLU A 10 -15.30 4.90 6.06
N GLU A 11 -15.46 4.88 4.74
CA GLU A 11 -14.36 4.92 3.80
C GLU A 11 -13.91 6.37 3.58
N PRO A 12 -12.71 6.76 4.06
CA PRO A 12 -12.29 8.14 4.03
C PRO A 12 -12.28 8.75 2.62
N ILE A 13 -11.87 7.97 1.62
CA ILE A 13 -11.77 8.42 0.22
C ILE A 13 -13.12 8.85 -0.37
N GLU A 14 -14.23 8.23 0.05
CA GLU A 14 -15.57 8.57 -0.45
C GLU A 14 -15.92 10.00 -0.05
N ASN A 15 -15.61 10.37 1.20
CA ASN A 15 -15.84 11.71 1.78
C ASN A 15 -15.01 12.84 1.15
N LEU A 16 -14.07 12.49 0.27
CA LEU A 16 -13.03 13.38 -0.22
C LEU A 16 -13.01 13.46 -1.74
N ILE A 17 -13.40 12.40 -2.45
CA ILE A 17 -13.12 12.24 -3.88
C ILE A 17 -13.74 13.32 -4.75
N THR A 18 -14.93 13.81 -4.42
CA THR A 18 -15.53 14.94 -5.13
C THR A 18 -14.71 16.21 -4.94
N CYS A 19 -14.29 16.51 -3.72
CA CYS A 19 -13.46 17.68 -3.44
C CYS A 19 -12.05 17.55 -4.05
N MET A 20 -11.53 16.34 -4.23
CA MET A 20 -10.25 16.11 -4.92
C MET A 20 -10.33 16.34 -6.44
N ASN A 21 -11.54 16.26 -7.02
CA ASN A 21 -11.75 16.37 -8.46
C ASN A 21 -12.49 17.65 -8.89
N PHE A 22 -13.07 18.38 -7.94
CA PHE A 22 -13.82 19.62 -8.20
C PHE A 22 -13.59 20.65 -7.10
N LYS A 23 -13.56 21.93 -7.48
CA LYS A 23 -13.41 23.04 -6.54
C LYS A 23 -14.71 23.28 -5.78
N VAL A 24 -14.77 22.75 -4.57
CA VAL A 24 -15.89 22.89 -3.64
C VAL A 24 -15.54 23.96 -2.61
N ASP A 25 -16.39 25.00 -2.48
CA ASP A 25 -16.16 26.04 -1.47
C ASP A 25 -16.54 25.54 -0.07
N LYS A 26 -17.63 24.76 0.01
CA LYS A 26 -18.19 24.26 1.26
C LYS A 26 -18.68 22.82 1.14
N LEU A 27 -18.33 21.99 2.10
CA LEU A 27 -18.81 20.62 2.23
C LEU A 27 -19.66 20.46 3.50
N VAL A 28 -20.84 19.89 3.37
CA VAL A 28 -21.72 19.53 4.51
C VAL A 28 -21.82 18.01 4.58
N LEU A 29 -21.23 17.44 5.62
CA LEU A 29 -21.18 16.00 5.88
C LEU A 29 -22.21 15.63 6.95
N PHE A 30 -23.14 14.76 6.57
CA PHE A 30 -24.15 14.20 7.47
C PHE A 30 -23.74 12.81 7.95
N GLY A 31 -23.80 12.54 9.25
CA GLY A 31 -23.49 11.20 9.77
C GLY A 31 -24.13 10.97 11.13
N ASN A 32 -24.05 9.75 11.65
CA ASN A 32 -24.41 9.49 13.04
C ASN A 32 -23.33 10.05 13.99
N TYR A 33 -23.64 10.09 15.29
CA TYR A 33 -22.77 10.71 16.29
C TYR A 33 -21.38 10.07 16.31
N ASP A 34 -21.30 8.74 16.35
CA ASP A 34 -20.03 8.01 16.48
C ASP A 34 -19.12 8.20 15.25
N ARG A 35 -19.72 8.20 14.05
CA ARG A 35 -18.99 8.43 12.79
C ARG A 35 -18.46 9.86 12.70
N VAL A 36 -19.28 10.85 13.08
CA VAL A 36 -18.83 12.25 13.12
C VAL A 36 -17.71 12.43 14.15
N ALA A 37 -17.87 11.89 15.36
CA ALA A 37 -16.89 12.01 16.42
C ALA A 37 -15.53 11.40 16.04
N SER A 38 -15.52 10.25 15.34
CA SER A 38 -14.30 9.52 14.98
C SER A 38 -13.59 10.06 13.73
N GLN A 39 -14.28 10.80 12.86
CA GLN A 39 -13.70 11.20 11.57
C GLN A 39 -13.61 12.69 11.31
N LYS A 40 -14.34 13.52 12.08
CA LYS A 40 -14.44 14.96 11.81
C LYS A 40 -13.09 15.63 11.63
N GLU A 41 -12.18 15.46 12.60
CA GLU A 41 -10.91 16.16 12.62
C GLU A 41 -10.02 15.77 11.42
N LYS A 42 -9.80 14.47 11.21
CA LYS A 42 -8.97 13.98 10.11
C LYS A 42 -9.52 14.38 8.73
N THR A 43 -10.83 14.27 8.53
CA THR A 43 -11.48 14.62 7.26
C THR A 43 -11.42 16.13 7.00
N GLU A 44 -11.70 16.95 8.02
CA GLU A 44 -11.61 18.41 7.90
C GLU A 44 -10.19 18.89 7.61
N CYS A 45 -9.20 18.36 8.33
CA CYS A 45 -7.79 18.66 8.11
C CYS A 45 -7.37 18.29 6.69
N PHE A 46 -7.74 17.10 6.20
CA PHE A 46 -7.41 16.66 4.84
C PHE A 46 -8.04 17.56 3.77
N LEU A 47 -9.34 17.85 3.88
CA LEU A 47 -10.07 18.69 2.92
C LEU A 47 -9.49 20.11 2.83
N LYS A 48 -9.15 20.71 3.97
CA LYS A 48 -8.56 22.06 3.99
C LYS A 48 -7.13 22.05 3.45
N ARG A 49 -6.33 21.05 3.83
CA ARG A 49 -4.91 20.96 3.45
C ARG A 49 -4.72 20.63 1.98
N TYR A 50 -5.45 19.64 1.47
CA TYR A 50 -5.21 19.07 0.14
C TYR A 50 -6.23 19.53 -0.91
N CYS A 51 -7.49 19.78 -0.53
CA CYS A 51 -8.56 20.09 -1.49
C CYS A 51 -8.95 21.57 -1.53
N GLY A 52 -8.46 22.39 -0.59
CA GLY A 52 -8.73 23.83 -0.53
C GLY A 52 -10.16 24.21 -0.13
N VAL A 53 -10.91 23.29 0.50
CA VAL A 53 -12.29 23.56 0.97
C VAL A 53 -12.27 24.57 2.11
N LYS A 54 -13.08 25.63 2.03
CA LYS A 54 -13.05 26.74 3.00
C LYS A 54 -13.86 26.45 4.26
N ASP A 55 -15.06 25.89 4.08
CA ASP A 55 -16.00 25.57 5.17
C ASP A 55 -16.37 24.08 5.13
N VAL A 56 -16.12 23.36 6.22
CA VAL A 56 -16.48 21.94 6.35
C VAL A 56 -17.39 21.82 7.57
N LEU A 57 -18.65 21.47 7.34
CA LEU A 57 -19.64 21.33 8.40
C LEU A 57 -20.04 19.88 8.57
N PHE A 58 -20.07 19.45 9.84
CA PHE A 58 -20.55 18.14 10.21
C PHE A 58 -21.91 18.29 10.89
N ARG A 59 -22.85 17.41 10.53
CA ARG A 59 -24.20 17.36 11.09
C ARG A 59 -24.54 15.95 11.52
N VAL A 60 -24.94 15.84 12.78
CA VAL A 60 -25.39 14.58 13.35
C VAL A 60 -26.84 14.34 12.95
N LEU A 61 -27.11 13.20 12.35
CA LEU A 61 -28.44 12.73 12.02
C LEU A 61 -28.92 11.70 13.05
N SER A 62 -30.20 11.76 13.37
CA SER A 62 -30.90 10.71 14.12
C SER A 62 -31.54 9.75 13.11
N GLU A 63 -31.00 8.55 12.98
CA GLU A 63 -31.51 7.50 12.07
C GLU A 63 -32.83 6.86 12.55
N LYS A 64 -33.42 7.35 13.63
CA LYS A 64 -34.68 6.82 14.20
C LYS A 64 -35.84 6.89 13.22
N ASP A 65 -35.90 7.94 12.40
CA ASP A 65 -36.92 8.11 11.37
C ASP A 65 -36.48 9.07 10.25
N LEU A 66 -37.08 8.90 9.08
CA LEU A 66 -36.77 9.67 7.87
C LEU A 66 -37.14 11.15 7.99
N GLN A 67 -38.20 11.50 8.75
CA GLN A 67 -38.64 12.90 8.84
C GLN A 67 -37.64 13.74 9.62
N SER A 68 -37.12 13.20 10.72
CA SER A 68 -36.01 13.81 11.47
C SER A 68 -34.80 14.04 10.56
N VAL A 69 -34.38 13.04 9.78
CA VAL A 69 -33.29 13.17 8.80
C VAL A 69 -33.56 14.29 7.80
N LEU A 70 -34.72 14.26 7.14
CA LEU A 70 -35.10 15.26 6.13
C LEU A 70 -35.13 16.67 6.72
N SER A 71 -35.64 16.85 7.94
CA SER A 71 -35.73 18.17 8.58
C SER A 71 -34.36 18.83 8.79
N VAL A 72 -33.37 18.07 9.26
CA VAL A 72 -32.00 18.58 9.47
C VAL A 72 -31.34 18.89 8.13
N MET A 73 -31.50 18.01 7.14
CA MET A 73 -30.94 18.23 5.81
C MET A 73 -31.55 19.47 5.13
N ARG A 74 -32.88 19.64 5.20
CA ARG A 74 -33.58 20.83 4.67
C ARG A 74 -33.06 22.12 5.28
N GLN A 75 -32.83 22.14 6.60
CA GLN A 75 -32.32 23.33 7.27
C GLN A 75 -30.98 23.79 6.68
N GLU A 76 -30.05 22.86 6.41
CA GLU A 76 -28.74 23.20 5.84
C GLU A 76 -28.85 23.57 4.35
N ILE A 77 -29.71 22.89 3.59
CA ILE A 77 -29.99 23.21 2.18
C ILE A 77 -30.55 24.63 2.07
N GLU A 78 -31.58 24.96 2.85
CA GLU A 78 -32.20 26.29 2.84
C GLU A 78 -31.23 27.38 3.31
N ALA A 79 -30.36 27.09 4.27
CA ALA A 79 -29.31 28.01 4.70
C ALA A 79 -28.29 28.29 3.58
N ALA A 80 -27.95 27.28 2.77
CA ALA A 80 -27.09 27.45 1.60
C ALA A 80 -27.80 28.25 0.48
N LEU A 81 -29.08 27.97 0.20
CA LEU A 81 -29.87 28.71 -0.79
C LEU A 81 -30.00 30.20 -0.45
N LYS A 82 -30.16 30.55 0.82
CA LYS A 82 -30.17 31.95 1.28
C LYS A 82 -28.87 32.71 0.96
N GLN A 83 -27.77 31.98 0.76
CA GLN A 83 -26.46 32.52 0.37
C GLN A 83 -26.24 32.48 -1.16
N ASN A 84 -27.31 32.21 -1.93
CA ASN A 84 -27.27 32.06 -3.38
C ASN A 84 -26.23 31.01 -3.83
N ALA A 85 -26.13 29.92 -3.07
CA ALA A 85 -25.19 28.84 -3.34
C ALA A 85 -25.67 27.93 -4.46
N GLU A 86 -24.70 27.34 -5.16
CA GLU A 86 -24.94 26.25 -6.10
C GLU A 86 -24.81 24.92 -5.36
N LEU A 87 -25.85 24.09 -5.42
CA LEU A 87 -25.95 22.90 -4.60
C LEU A 87 -25.73 21.63 -5.43
N TYR A 88 -25.04 20.67 -4.83
CA TYR A 88 -24.81 19.34 -5.41
C TYR A 88 -24.91 18.28 -4.31
N PHE A 89 -25.47 17.12 -4.63
CA PHE A 89 -25.57 16.00 -3.71
C PHE A 89 -24.63 14.88 -4.13
N ASP A 90 -23.72 14.53 -3.23
CA ASP A 90 -22.81 13.41 -3.39
C ASP A 90 -23.37 12.18 -2.67
N ILE A 91 -23.60 11.11 -3.44
CA ILE A 91 -24.06 9.81 -2.96
C ILE A 91 -22.97 8.73 -3.05
N THR A 92 -21.69 9.14 -3.12
CA THR A 92 -20.55 8.21 -3.13
C THR A 92 -20.51 7.39 -1.85
N GLY A 93 -20.68 8.05 -0.71
CA GLY A 93 -20.89 7.42 0.59
C GLY A 93 -22.37 7.27 0.97
N GLY A 94 -22.59 6.74 2.17
CA GLY A 94 -23.91 6.65 2.81
C GLY A 94 -24.66 5.34 2.55
N GLU A 95 -25.67 5.06 3.37
CA GLU A 95 -26.43 3.80 3.34
C GLU A 95 -27.95 4.00 3.34
N SER A 96 -28.64 3.10 2.62
CA SER A 96 -30.08 2.82 2.72
C SER A 96 -30.99 4.06 2.80
N LEU A 97 -31.43 4.44 4.01
CA LEU A 97 -32.40 5.50 4.26
C LEU A 97 -31.87 6.89 3.86
N MET A 98 -30.56 7.07 3.96
CA MET A 98 -29.87 8.31 3.63
C MET A 98 -29.93 8.59 2.12
N LEU A 99 -29.69 7.56 1.30
CA LEU A 99 -29.81 7.66 -0.16
C LEU A 99 -31.24 7.99 -0.61
N VAL A 100 -32.24 7.44 0.08
CA VAL A 100 -33.66 7.79 -0.15
C VAL A 100 -33.91 9.27 0.17
N ALA A 101 -33.34 9.79 1.26
CA ALA A 101 -33.48 11.19 1.64
C ALA A 101 -32.89 12.14 0.57
N PHE A 102 -31.68 11.86 0.05
CA PHE A 102 -31.12 12.65 -1.05
C PHE A 102 -31.97 12.57 -2.31
N GLY A 103 -32.52 11.41 -2.66
CA GLY A 103 -33.45 11.30 -3.80
C GLY A 103 -34.70 12.17 -3.64
N MET A 104 -35.30 12.18 -2.44
CA MET A 104 -36.47 13.02 -2.15
C MET A 104 -36.13 14.52 -2.22
N LEU A 105 -35.02 14.92 -1.59
CA LEU A 105 -34.58 16.32 -1.55
C LEU A 105 -34.11 16.80 -2.92
N SER A 106 -33.48 15.94 -3.72
CA SER A 106 -33.06 16.30 -5.07
C SER A 106 -34.26 16.67 -5.93
N LYS A 107 -35.36 15.90 -5.83
CA LYS A 107 -36.60 16.23 -6.52
C LYS A 107 -37.24 17.52 -5.99
N GLU A 108 -37.23 17.71 -4.67
CA GLU A 108 -37.83 18.88 -4.00
C GLU A 108 -37.13 20.19 -4.39
N TYR A 109 -35.79 20.17 -4.42
CA TYR A 109 -34.96 21.36 -4.67
C TYR A 109 -34.35 21.42 -6.08
N LYS A 110 -34.65 20.46 -6.95
CA LYS A 110 -34.06 20.28 -8.29
C LYS A 110 -32.52 20.22 -8.27
N THR A 111 -31.98 19.59 -7.24
CA THR A 111 -30.53 19.52 -7.00
C THR A 111 -29.91 18.34 -7.74
N PRO A 112 -28.83 18.52 -8.52
CA PRO A 112 -28.12 17.41 -9.17
C PRO A 112 -27.54 16.42 -8.16
N ILE A 113 -27.53 15.14 -8.53
CA ILE A 113 -26.95 14.05 -7.76
C ILE A 113 -25.80 13.44 -8.56
N HIS A 114 -24.69 13.13 -7.89
CA HIS A 114 -23.60 12.37 -8.47
C HIS A 114 -23.04 11.31 -7.53
N LEU A 115 -22.31 10.37 -8.12
CA LEU A 115 -21.59 9.28 -7.48
C LEU A 115 -20.20 9.21 -8.12
N TYR A 116 -19.16 9.00 -7.32
CA TYR A 116 -17.85 8.59 -7.81
C TYR A 116 -17.64 7.07 -7.70
N ASP A 117 -17.44 6.40 -8.83
CA ASP A 117 -16.85 5.06 -8.86
C ASP A 117 -15.35 5.21 -8.56
N VAL A 118 -14.99 5.16 -7.27
CA VAL A 118 -13.61 5.30 -6.76
C VAL A 118 -12.67 4.30 -7.44
N SER A 119 -13.11 3.05 -7.61
CA SER A 119 -12.29 1.99 -8.22
C SER A 119 -11.96 2.24 -9.68
N LYS A 120 -12.87 2.89 -10.42
CA LYS A 120 -12.66 3.28 -11.83
C LYS A 120 -12.24 4.73 -12.00
N CYS A 121 -12.08 5.47 -10.90
CA CYS A 121 -11.85 6.92 -10.90
C CYS A 121 -12.84 7.66 -11.84
N LYS A 122 -14.13 7.33 -11.75
CA LYS A 122 -15.15 7.79 -12.71
C LYS A 122 -16.32 8.46 -12.01
N LEU A 123 -16.62 9.69 -12.42
CA LEU A 123 -17.86 10.38 -12.06
C LEU A 123 -19.06 9.77 -12.80
N ILE A 124 -20.15 9.56 -12.07
CA ILE A 124 -21.45 9.13 -12.55
C ILE A 124 -22.46 10.20 -12.12
N GLU A 125 -23.08 10.86 -13.09
CA GLU A 125 -24.07 11.90 -12.82
C GLU A 125 -25.49 11.34 -13.01
N LEU A 126 -26.35 11.56 -12.01
CA LEU A 126 -27.73 11.07 -11.92
C LEU A 126 -28.71 12.26 -11.96
N ASN A 127 -28.53 13.15 -12.94
CA ASN A 127 -29.15 14.48 -12.97
C ASN A 127 -30.58 14.50 -13.56
N GLU A 128 -31.36 13.44 -13.37
CA GLU A 128 -32.73 13.41 -13.91
C GLU A 128 -33.60 14.50 -13.26
N GLY A 129 -34.00 15.51 -14.04
CA GLY A 129 -34.81 16.64 -13.58
C GLY A 129 -34.03 17.77 -12.88
N ALA A 130 -32.70 17.72 -12.87
CA ALA A 130 -31.85 18.80 -12.39
C ALA A 130 -31.47 19.77 -13.51
N ASP A 131 -31.34 21.06 -13.16
CA ASP A 131 -30.99 22.12 -14.12
C ASP A 131 -29.47 22.29 -14.32
N LYS A 132 -28.66 21.52 -13.57
CA LYS A 132 -27.19 21.64 -13.48
C LYS A 132 -26.51 20.28 -13.53
N ASN A 133 -25.20 20.29 -13.81
CA ASN A 133 -24.31 19.14 -13.82
C ASN A 133 -22.97 19.52 -13.17
N LEU A 134 -22.51 18.73 -12.21
CA LEU A 134 -21.23 18.96 -11.53
C LEU A 134 -20.09 19.07 -12.53
N SER A 135 -20.05 18.17 -13.51
CA SER A 135 -18.97 18.09 -14.51
C SER A 135 -18.85 19.31 -15.42
N LYS A 136 -19.94 20.08 -15.59
CA LYS A 136 -20.02 21.23 -16.50
C LYS A 136 -20.01 22.56 -15.76
N ASP A 137 -20.65 22.62 -14.60
CA ASP A 137 -20.95 23.86 -13.90
C ASP A 137 -19.97 24.15 -12.76
N VAL A 138 -19.16 23.15 -12.35
CA VAL A 138 -18.13 23.31 -11.32
C VAL A 138 -16.73 23.19 -11.92
N GLU A 139 -15.84 24.08 -11.50
CA GLU A 139 -14.44 24.05 -11.92
C GLU A 139 -13.77 22.74 -11.49
N GLN A 140 -13.22 22.01 -12.45
CA GLN A 140 -12.46 20.79 -12.17
C GLN A 140 -11.13 21.12 -11.50
N GLN A 141 -10.74 20.27 -10.57
CA GLN A 141 -9.37 20.19 -10.08
C GLN A 141 -8.91 18.74 -10.13
N LYS A 142 -7.62 18.50 -9.90
CA LYS A 142 -7.11 17.14 -9.82
C LYS A 142 -6.05 17.10 -8.74
N ILE A 143 -6.44 16.63 -7.57
CA ILE A 143 -5.51 16.34 -6.48
C ILE A 143 -4.95 14.95 -6.73
N GLU A 144 -3.63 14.89 -6.98
CA GLU A 144 -2.88 13.64 -7.05
C GLU A 144 -2.42 13.26 -5.64
N LEU A 145 -2.75 12.05 -5.21
CA LEU A 145 -2.30 11.55 -3.92
C LEU A 145 -0.91 10.94 -4.05
N ASN A 146 -0.12 11.14 -3.01
CA ASN A 146 1.05 10.33 -2.72
C ASN A 146 0.70 9.28 -1.65
N LEU A 147 1.60 8.33 -1.41
CA LEU A 147 1.42 7.28 -0.41
C LEU A 147 1.22 7.86 1.00
N GLU A 148 1.98 8.89 1.36
CA GLU A 148 1.81 9.58 2.64
C GLU A 148 0.38 10.09 2.84
N ALA A 149 -0.20 10.76 1.84
CA ALA A 149 -1.55 11.29 1.92
C ALA A 149 -2.61 10.18 2.03
N VAL A 150 -2.41 9.04 1.35
CA VAL A 150 -3.31 7.88 1.47
C VAL A 150 -3.28 7.31 2.89
N ILE A 151 -2.09 7.19 3.48
CA ILE A 151 -1.92 6.69 4.85
C ILE A 151 -2.46 7.72 5.88
N GLU A 152 -2.16 9.01 5.71
CA GLU A 152 -2.64 10.11 6.56
C GLU A 152 -4.18 10.18 6.57
N MET A 153 -4.80 9.98 5.41
CA MET A 153 -6.27 9.96 5.27
C MET A 153 -6.92 8.87 6.14
N HIS A 154 -6.22 7.76 6.37
CA HIS A 154 -6.67 6.68 7.26
C HIS A 154 -6.26 6.88 8.72
N GLY A 155 -5.57 7.97 9.04
CA GLY A 155 -5.07 8.31 10.36
C GLY A 155 -3.76 7.62 10.73
N GLY A 156 -3.01 7.12 9.74
CA GLY A 156 -1.68 6.55 9.95
C GLY A 156 -0.56 7.50 9.55
N LYS A 157 0.68 7.01 9.65
CA LYS A 157 1.86 7.70 9.11
C LYS A 157 2.91 6.72 8.60
N ILE A 158 3.65 7.12 7.55
CA ILE A 158 4.84 6.37 7.11
C ILE A 158 6.03 6.79 7.97
N ASN A 159 6.78 5.81 8.49
CA ASN A 159 7.95 6.05 9.33
C ASN A 159 9.24 5.87 8.53
N ASP A 160 9.68 6.94 7.88
CA ASP A 160 10.92 6.96 7.08
C ASP A 160 12.18 6.67 7.91
N SER A 161 12.17 6.88 9.23
CA SER A 161 13.34 6.62 10.07
C SER A 161 13.68 5.13 10.20
N LEU A 162 12.70 4.25 9.93
CA LEU A 162 12.89 2.80 9.91
C LEU A 162 13.23 2.27 8.52
N HIS A 163 13.14 3.11 7.47
CA HIS A 163 13.47 2.70 6.12
C HIS A 163 14.96 2.38 5.99
N LYS A 164 15.25 1.18 5.50
CA LYS A 164 16.62 0.75 5.25
C LYS A 164 17.11 1.40 3.96
N GLU A 165 18.22 2.14 4.00
CA GLU A 165 18.88 2.73 2.82
C GLU A 165 19.10 1.73 1.68
N THR A 166 19.28 0.45 2.03
CA THR A 166 19.49 -0.63 1.06
C THR A 166 18.27 -0.88 0.19
N LYS A 167 17.05 -0.56 0.65
CA LYS A 167 15.81 -0.74 -0.12
C LYS A 167 15.56 0.39 -1.13
N THR A 168 16.56 1.19 -1.50
CA THR A 168 16.42 2.21 -2.55
C THR A 168 17.07 1.78 -3.87
N VAL A 169 16.31 1.79 -4.97
CA VAL A 169 16.84 1.57 -6.32
C VAL A 169 17.31 2.89 -6.92
N ALA A 170 18.60 3.19 -6.76
CA ALA A 170 19.15 4.50 -7.07
C ALA A 170 19.24 4.82 -8.58
N ASN A 171 19.49 3.83 -9.44
CA ASN A 171 19.75 4.04 -10.87
C ASN A 171 19.56 2.76 -11.71
N ALA A 172 19.77 2.87 -13.02
CA ALA A 172 19.64 1.76 -13.98
C ALA A 172 20.64 0.62 -13.75
N ASP A 173 21.82 0.89 -13.19
CA ASP A 173 22.81 -0.14 -12.87
C ASP A 173 22.34 -0.98 -11.67
N ALA A 174 21.76 -0.33 -10.65
CA ALA A 174 21.11 -1.03 -9.54
C ALA A 174 19.92 -1.88 -10.01
N GLU A 175 19.10 -1.37 -10.95
CA GLU A 175 18.01 -2.15 -11.57
C GLU A 175 18.56 -3.40 -12.28
N LYS A 176 19.62 -3.25 -13.07
CA LYS A 176 20.27 -4.39 -13.73
C LYS A 176 20.81 -5.41 -12.74
N ASP A 177 21.45 -4.96 -11.66
CA ASP A 177 21.99 -5.84 -10.62
C ASP A 177 20.87 -6.63 -9.92
N ILE A 178 19.76 -5.97 -9.55
CA ILE A 178 18.60 -6.62 -8.92
C ILE A 178 18.01 -7.67 -9.86
N LEU A 179 17.85 -7.36 -11.15
CA LEU A 179 17.36 -8.32 -12.15
C LEU A 179 18.34 -9.48 -12.33
N GLY A 180 19.66 -9.23 -12.31
CA GLY A 180 20.68 -10.27 -12.37
C GLY A 180 20.60 -11.22 -11.16
N ILE A 181 20.50 -10.68 -9.95
CA ILE A 181 20.34 -11.50 -8.73
C ILE A 181 19.02 -12.25 -8.76
N TRP A 182 17.94 -11.63 -9.22
CA TRP A 182 16.63 -12.28 -9.35
C TRP A 182 16.69 -13.53 -10.25
N GLU A 183 17.38 -13.47 -11.40
CA GLU A 183 17.54 -14.64 -12.26
C GLU A 183 18.30 -15.79 -11.58
N VAL A 184 19.29 -15.47 -10.75
CA VAL A 184 20.02 -16.46 -9.94
C VAL A 184 19.11 -17.02 -8.84
N MET A 185 18.44 -16.16 -8.07
CA MET A 185 17.51 -16.53 -7.01
C MET A 185 16.42 -17.48 -7.52
N LYS A 186 15.85 -17.18 -8.68
CA LYS A 186 14.84 -17.99 -9.35
C LYS A 186 15.36 -19.40 -9.67
N ARG A 187 16.56 -19.49 -10.27
CA ARG A 187 17.23 -20.76 -10.60
C ARG A 187 17.49 -21.62 -9.36
N TYR A 188 17.80 -21.00 -8.23
CA TYR A 188 18.17 -21.69 -6.98
C TYR A 188 17.16 -21.47 -5.85
N SER A 189 15.88 -21.25 -6.18
CA SER A 189 14.84 -20.78 -5.24
C SER A 189 14.65 -21.67 -4.02
N ALA A 190 14.77 -23.00 -4.17
CA ALA A 190 14.65 -23.97 -3.08
C ALA A 190 15.75 -23.84 -2.00
N SER A 191 16.91 -23.30 -2.36
CA SER A 191 18.08 -23.18 -1.49
C SER A 191 18.46 -21.71 -1.21
N TRP A 192 17.77 -20.75 -1.82
CA TRP A 192 18.13 -19.33 -1.76
C TRP A 192 18.19 -18.76 -0.34
N ASN A 193 17.18 -19.04 0.49
CA ASN A 193 17.14 -18.51 1.85
C ASN A 193 18.27 -19.12 2.72
N LEU A 194 18.59 -20.40 2.49
CA LEU A 194 19.71 -21.06 3.16
C LEU A 194 21.06 -20.54 2.68
N PHE A 195 21.21 -20.29 1.38
CA PHE A 195 22.38 -19.62 0.81
C PHE A 195 22.57 -18.23 1.41
N SER A 196 21.51 -17.42 1.47
CA SER A 196 21.56 -16.06 2.01
C SER A 196 21.96 -16.04 3.50
N GLN A 197 21.37 -16.95 4.28
CA GLN A 197 21.76 -17.17 5.67
C GLN A 197 23.22 -17.60 5.79
N PHE A 198 23.65 -18.58 4.99
CA PHE A 198 25.03 -19.04 4.99
C PHE A 198 26.03 -17.92 4.65
N MET A 199 25.70 -17.07 3.67
CA MET A 199 26.51 -15.92 3.30
C MET A 199 26.66 -14.93 4.45
N ARG A 200 25.57 -14.65 5.17
CA ARG A 200 25.57 -13.75 6.33
C ARG A 200 26.37 -14.32 7.51
N ASP A 201 26.20 -15.60 7.80
CA ASP A 201 26.73 -16.23 9.01
C ASP A 201 28.20 -16.67 8.84
N HIS A 202 28.63 -17.03 7.61
CA HIS A 202 29.94 -17.65 7.36
C HIS A 202 30.82 -16.90 6.36
N MET A 203 30.25 -16.05 5.51
CA MET A 203 30.98 -15.30 4.47
C MET A 203 31.01 -13.80 4.76
N GLN A 204 31.37 -13.43 6.00
CA GLN A 204 31.47 -12.02 6.39
C GLN A 204 32.57 -11.29 5.59
N ALA A 205 32.17 -10.21 4.93
CA ALA A 205 33.09 -9.32 4.25
C ALA A 205 33.75 -8.33 5.21
N ASP A 206 34.96 -7.91 4.86
CA ASP A 206 35.67 -6.79 5.48
C ASP A 206 35.03 -5.43 5.16
N GLU A 207 35.73 -4.35 5.54
CA GLU A 207 35.30 -2.97 5.29
C GLU A 207 35.24 -2.59 3.79
N ASN A 208 36.03 -3.24 2.95
CA ASN A 208 36.05 -3.04 1.50
C ASN A 208 35.04 -3.91 0.76
N GLY A 209 34.31 -4.78 1.48
CA GLY A 209 33.37 -5.71 0.89
C GLY A 209 34.01 -7.00 0.39
N GLU A 210 35.27 -7.27 0.72
CA GLU A 210 35.99 -8.48 0.32
C GLU A 210 35.74 -9.63 1.33
N VAL A 211 35.49 -10.82 0.80
CA VAL A 211 35.37 -12.07 1.56
C VAL A 211 36.58 -12.93 1.24
N ILE A 212 37.30 -13.35 2.28
CA ILE A 212 38.36 -14.37 2.19
C ILE A 212 38.12 -15.42 3.26
N ARG A 213 37.99 -16.69 2.87
CA ARG A 213 37.80 -17.81 3.79
C ARG A 213 38.64 -19.02 3.40
N LYS A 214 39.15 -19.74 4.40
CA LYS A 214 39.80 -21.04 4.17
C LYS A 214 38.74 -22.05 3.76
N GLU A 215 39.02 -22.84 2.73
CA GLU A 215 38.12 -23.88 2.22
C GLU A 215 37.68 -24.83 3.34
N ALA A 216 38.63 -25.29 4.17
CA ALA A 216 38.32 -26.18 5.30
C ALA A 216 37.23 -25.64 6.23
N THR A 217 37.22 -24.32 6.49
CA THR A 217 36.21 -23.66 7.32
C THR A 217 34.86 -23.60 6.63
N VAL A 218 34.84 -23.27 5.33
CA VAL A 218 33.61 -23.23 4.51
C VAL A 218 32.99 -24.63 4.42
N LEU A 219 33.80 -25.65 4.17
CA LEU A 219 33.35 -27.04 4.10
C LEU A 219 32.80 -27.55 5.44
N GLN A 220 33.40 -27.14 6.56
CA GLN A 220 32.88 -27.48 7.88
C GLN A 220 31.50 -26.85 8.13
N ALA A 221 31.33 -25.57 7.75
CA ALA A 221 30.05 -24.88 7.88
C ALA A 221 28.97 -25.48 6.96
N LEU A 222 29.31 -25.83 5.71
CA LEU A 222 28.39 -26.51 4.80
C LEU A 222 27.94 -27.87 5.32
N LYS A 223 28.85 -28.66 5.92
CA LYS A 223 28.48 -29.95 6.54
C LYS A 223 27.51 -29.80 7.70
N ALA A 224 27.56 -28.67 8.41
CA ALA A 224 26.63 -28.34 9.49
C ALA A 224 25.31 -27.73 9.00
N SER A 225 25.22 -27.37 7.71
CA SER A 225 24.01 -26.80 7.12
C SER A 225 22.95 -27.89 6.86
N PRO A 226 21.67 -27.52 6.75
CA PRO A 226 20.61 -28.46 6.38
C PRO A 226 20.91 -29.22 5.08
N SER A 227 20.35 -30.43 4.94
CA SER A 227 20.68 -31.33 3.82
C SER A 227 20.37 -30.76 2.43
N ASN A 228 19.42 -29.84 2.33
CA ASN A 228 19.09 -29.11 1.09
C ASN A 228 20.03 -27.92 0.79
N PHE A 229 21.09 -27.72 1.59
CA PHE A 229 22.15 -26.75 1.34
C PHE A 229 23.51 -27.20 1.94
N SER A 230 23.85 -28.49 1.86
CA SER A 230 25.15 -29.02 2.34
C SER A 230 26.15 -29.34 1.22
N SER A 231 25.77 -29.07 -0.03
CA SER A 231 26.56 -29.39 -1.22
C SER A 231 27.55 -28.27 -1.58
N VAL A 232 28.83 -28.62 -1.66
CA VAL A 232 29.90 -27.73 -2.15
C VAL A 232 29.65 -27.30 -3.59
N SER A 233 29.21 -28.24 -4.44
CA SER A 233 28.89 -27.97 -5.84
C SER A 233 27.77 -26.94 -5.96
N LEU A 234 26.74 -27.03 -5.11
CA LEU A 234 25.65 -26.07 -5.10
C LEU A 234 26.11 -24.67 -4.67
N LEU A 235 26.94 -24.57 -3.62
CA LEU A 235 27.52 -23.29 -3.20
C LEU A 235 28.31 -22.65 -4.35
N ASN A 236 29.21 -23.41 -4.97
CA ASN A 236 30.05 -22.91 -6.06
C ASN A 236 29.22 -22.46 -7.26
N GLN A 237 28.20 -23.24 -7.65
CA GLN A 237 27.30 -22.87 -8.74
C GLN A 237 26.57 -21.55 -8.48
N ILE A 238 26.11 -21.31 -7.25
CA ILE A 238 25.43 -20.03 -6.91
C ILE A 238 26.44 -18.88 -6.94
N LEU A 239 27.64 -19.06 -6.36
CA LEU A 239 28.68 -18.02 -6.37
C LEU A 239 29.12 -17.68 -7.80
N ASP A 240 29.34 -18.69 -8.64
CA ASP A 240 29.73 -18.52 -10.04
C ASP A 240 28.62 -17.79 -10.82
N ALA A 241 27.35 -18.18 -10.62
CA ALA A 241 26.22 -17.50 -11.27
C ALA A 241 26.07 -16.04 -10.83
N LEU A 242 26.35 -15.73 -9.56
CA LEU A 242 26.39 -14.34 -9.06
C LEU A 242 27.61 -13.57 -9.61
N GLY A 243 28.72 -14.26 -9.87
CA GLY A 243 29.88 -13.73 -10.58
C GLY A 243 29.57 -13.39 -12.03
N GLU A 244 28.90 -14.29 -12.74
CA GLU A 244 28.41 -14.09 -14.11
C GLU A 244 27.40 -12.94 -14.21
N ALA A 245 26.54 -12.78 -13.19
CA ALA A 245 25.63 -11.64 -13.08
C ALA A 245 26.36 -10.31 -12.78
N GLY A 246 27.65 -10.35 -12.45
CA GLY A 246 28.49 -9.17 -12.19
C GLY A 246 28.28 -8.54 -10.81
N VAL A 247 27.58 -9.22 -9.90
CA VAL A 247 27.27 -8.71 -8.55
C VAL A 247 28.27 -9.18 -7.51
N LEU A 248 28.92 -10.32 -7.75
CA LEU A 248 30.16 -10.72 -7.09
C LEU A 248 31.34 -10.54 -8.05
N LEU A 249 32.43 -10.00 -7.54
CA LEU A 249 33.67 -9.76 -8.28
C LEU A 249 34.74 -10.76 -7.84
N ASP A 250 35.62 -11.12 -8.77
CA ASP A 250 36.81 -11.95 -8.51
C ASP A 250 36.51 -13.27 -7.76
N VAL A 251 35.45 -13.98 -8.17
CA VAL A 251 35.01 -15.23 -7.55
C VAL A 251 36.07 -16.32 -7.74
N VAL A 252 36.59 -16.85 -6.63
CA VAL A 252 37.57 -17.93 -6.56
C VAL A 252 37.16 -18.91 -5.46
N HIS A 253 37.08 -20.20 -5.78
CA HIS A 253 36.87 -21.30 -4.82
C HIS A 253 37.91 -22.42 -5.02
N ALA A 254 39.14 -22.03 -5.35
CA ALA A 254 40.27 -22.91 -5.61
C ALA A 254 41.43 -22.69 -4.63
N ALA A 255 42.46 -23.54 -4.71
CA ALA A 255 43.70 -23.41 -3.92
C ALA A 255 43.51 -23.34 -2.39
N GLY A 256 42.51 -24.06 -1.86
CA GLY A 256 42.27 -24.10 -0.42
C GLY A 256 41.53 -22.89 0.15
N MET A 257 40.94 -22.04 -0.69
CA MET A 257 40.24 -20.83 -0.24
C MET A 257 39.03 -20.45 -1.09
N TYR A 258 38.13 -19.69 -0.46
CA TYR A 258 37.05 -18.95 -1.10
C TYR A 258 37.39 -17.46 -1.03
N ARG A 259 37.33 -16.77 -2.17
CA ARG A 259 37.53 -15.32 -2.30
C ARG A 259 36.52 -14.70 -3.27
N PHE A 260 35.97 -13.56 -2.93
CA PHE A 260 35.20 -12.69 -3.82
C PHE A 260 34.98 -11.33 -3.15
N SER A 261 34.57 -10.32 -3.91
CA SER A 261 34.14 -9.03 -3.38
C SER A 261 32.70 -8.74 -3.79
N PHE A 262 31.90 -8.15 -2.90
CA PHE A 262 30.60 -7.60 -3.30
C PHE A 262 30.82 -6.37 -4.19
N LYS A 263 30.09 -6.24 -5.30
CA LYS A 263 30.18 -5.06 -6.18
C LYS A 263 29.99 -3.74 -5.41
N ASN A 264 29.11 -3.74 -4.42
CA ASN A 264 28.90 -2.62 -3.50
C ASN A 264 28.16 -3.08 -2.22
N ARG A 265 27.97 -2.15 -1.27
CA ARG A 265 27.28 -2.41 0.01
C ARG A 265 25.81 -2.85 -0.18
N ALA A 266 25.11 -2.35 -1.20
CA ALA A 266 23.71 -2.71 -1.44
C ALA A 266 23.58 -4.17 -1.85
N ILE A 267 24.46 -4.66 -2.76
CA ILE A 267 24.50 -6.07 -3.16
C ILE A 267 24.72 -6.99 -1.95
N LYS A 268 25.67 -6.63 -1.08
CA LYS A 268 25.90 -7.37 0.17
C LYS A 268 24.62 -7.50 0.99
N SER A 269 23.88 -6.41 1.15
CA SER A 269 22.61 -6.40 1.87
C SER A 269 21.53 -7.24 1.17
N TYR A 270 21.43 -7.20 -0.16
CA TYR A 270 20.47 -8.01 -0.92
C TYR A 270 20.72 -9.50 -0.78
N LEU A 271 22.00 -9.91 -0.75
CA LEU A 271 22.38 -11.32 -0.66
C LEU A 271 22.34 -11.86 0.79
N TRP A 272 22.39 -10.99 1.79
CA TRP A 272 22.32 -11.39 3.20
C TRP A 272 20.90 -11.49 3.76
N ASP A 273 19.92 -10.95 3.04
CA ASP A 273 18.51 -11.08 3.37
C ASP A 273 17.77 -11.81 2.24
N GLY A 274 17.38 -13.06 2.51
CA GLY A 274 16.77 -13.94 1.51
C GLY A 274 15.43 -13.44 0.96
N GLY A 275 14.77 -12.49 1.63
CA GLY A 275 13.54 -11.85 1.16
C GLY A 275 13.78 -10.65 0.23
N SER A 276 14.84 -9.87 0.50
CA SER A 276 15.06 -8.53 -0.09
C SER A 276 15.01 -8.49 -1.62
N VAL A 277 15.56 -9.49 -2.32
CA VAL A 277 15.59 -9.51 -3.79
C VAL A 277 14.20 -9.64 -4.38
N LEU A 278 13.32 -10.46 -3.78
CA LEU A 278 11.94 -10.63 -4.25
C LEU A 278 11.14 -9.34 -4.08
N GLU A 279 11.35 -8.62 -2.98
CA GLU A 279 10.72 -7.32 -2.73
C GLU A 279 11.15 -6.28 -3.75
N LEU A 280 12.46 -6.16 -4.00
CA LEU A 280 13.03 -5.21 -4.96
C LEU A 280 12.60 -5.51 -6.39
N TYR A 281 12.61 -6.78 -6.79
CA TYR A 281 12.09 -7.20 -8.09
C TYR A 281 10.60 -6.87 -8.24
N THR A 282 9.81 -7.11 -7.19
CA THR A 282 8.38 -6.77 -7.18
C THR A 282 8.17 -5.26 -7.31
N TYR A 283 8.92 -4.46 -6.56
CA TYR A 283 8.94 -3.01 -6.68
C TYR A 283 9.25 -2.54 -8.12
N LEU A 284 10.30 -3.09 -8.74
CA LEU A 284 10.69 -2.77 -10.12
C LEU A 284 9.58 -3.07 -11.13
N ARG A 285 8.73 -4.06 -10.86
CA ARG A 285 7.58 -4.38 -11.71
C ARG A 285 6.42 -3.43 -11.48
N GLU A 286 6.05 -3.19 -10.22
CA GLU A 286 4.89 -2.38 -9.87
C GLU A 286 5.09 -0.89 -10.21
N ARG A 287 6.31 -0.37 -10.02
CA ARG A 287 6.65 1.02 -10.32
C ARG A 287 6.47 1.41 -11.80
N LYS A 288 6.36 0.44 -12.71
CA LYS A 288 6.17 0.70 -14.16
C LYS A 288 4.78 1.25 -14.48
N SER A 289 3.78 0.96 -13.64
CA SER A 289 2.39 1.37 -13.86
C SER A 289 1.81 2.16 -12.70
N ALA A 290 2.41 2.08 -11.51
CA ALA A 290 1.98 2.83 -10.34
C ALA A 290 2.27 4.34 -10.49
N THR A 291 1.36 5.15 -9.96
CA THR A 291 1.57 6.60 -9.77
C THR A 291 2.70 6.84 -8.76
N GLU A 292 2.75 6.03 -7.71
CA GLU A 292 3.84 6.00 -6.75
C GLU A 292 4.08 4.57 -6.27
N CYS A 293 5.32 4.22 -5.95
CA CYS A 293 5.65 2.92 -5.40
C CYS A 293 6.85 3.06 -4.46
N GLN A 294 6.80 2.35 -3.34
CA GLN A 294 7.86 2.26 -2.34
C GLN A 294 8.03 0.82 -1.86
N VAL A 295 9.21 0.49 -1.35
CA VAL A 295 9.59 -0.85 -0.89
C VAL A 295 10.07 -0.77 0.56
N GLY A 296 9.67 -1.74 1.39
CA GLY A 296 9.95 -1.78 2.82
C GLY A 296 9.36 -0.61 3.58
N VAL A 297 8.05 -0.41 3.45
CA VAL A 297 7.33 0.72 4.04
C VAL A 297 6.90 0.40 5.47
N TYR A 298 7.29 1.23 6.43
CA TYR A 298 6.88 1.08 7.83
C TYR A 298 5.69 1.99 8.12
N LEU A 299 4.59 1.38 8.58
CA LEU A 299 3.33 2.04 8.85
C LEU A 299 3.07 2.13 10.36
N ASP A 300 2.87 3.35 10.81
CA ASP A 300 2.42 3.73 12.15
C ASP A 300 0.88 3.86 12.17
N TRP A 301 0.26 3.31 13.20
CA TRP A 301 -1.20 3.15 13.26
C TRP A 301 -1.97 4.34 13.82
N ASP A 302 -1.35 5.17 14.65
CA ASP A 302 -2.02 6.31 15.30
C ASP A 302 -1.61 7.67 14.71
N GLY A 303 -0.66 7.65 13.77
CA GLY A 303 -0.14 8.82 13.07
C GLY A 303 0.93 9.58 13.86
N VAL A 304 1.28 9.11 15.06
CA VAL A 304 2.18 9.77 16.00
C VAL A 304 3.39 8.88 16.21
N LEU A 305 4.50 9.24 15.56
CA LEU A 305 5.77 8.52 15.76
C LEU A 305 6.23 8.65 17.21
N HIS A 306 6.07 7.57 17.99
CA HIS A 306 6.50 7.55 19.38
C HIS A 306 8.02 7.36 19.48
N GLY A 307 8.63 7.96 20.50
CA GLY A 307 10.03 7.70 20.84
C GLY A 307 10.24 6.27 21.38
N THR A 308 11.49 5.85 21.53
CA THR A 308 11.85 4.53 22.09
C THR A 308 11.25 4.33 23.48
N GLY A 309 10.16 3.55 23.58
CA GLY A 309 9.49 3.24 24.85
C GLY A 309 7.96 3.36 24.84
N GLY A 310 7.36 3.92 23.80
CA GLY A 310 5.91 3.85 23.57
C GLY A 310 5.49 2.46 23.06
N GLY A 311 4.33 1.97 23.51
CA GLY A 311 3.70 0.76 22.98
C GLY A 311 3.10 1.02 21.61
N ASP A 312 3.96 1.19 20.62
CA ASP A 312 3.58 1.56 19.27
C ASP A 312 3.39 0.31 18.39
N VAL A 313 2.37 0.34 17.54
CA VAL A 313 2.06 -0.76 16.61
C VAL A 313 2.58 -0.37 15.24
N PHE A 314 3.70 -0.98 14.85
CA PHE A 314 4.28 -0.82 13.52
C PHE A 314 4.04 -2.08 12.68
N ASN A 315 3.72 -1.89 11.41
CA ASN A 315 3.77 -2.96 10.41
C ASN A 315 4.70 -2.56 9.27
N GLU A 316 5.51 -3.52 8.80
CA GLU A 316 6.26 -3.38 7.55
C GLU A 316 5.44 -3.97 6.40
N ILE A 317 5.36 -3.23 5.29
CA ILE A 317 4.81 -3.71 4.03
C ILE A 317 5.93 -3.77 3.00
N ASP A 318 6.12 -4.95 2.43
CA ASP A 318 7.26 -5.24 1.55
C ASP A 318 7.27 -4.32 0.33
N VAL A 319 6.12 -4.12 -0.33
CA VAL A 319 5.96 -3.09 -1.38
C VAL A 319 4.59 -2.45 -1.24
N LEU A 320 4.55 -1.12 -1.26
CA LEU A 320 3.32 -0.32 -1.30
C LEU A 320 3.29 0.45 -2.62
N ALA A 321 2.21 0.27 -3.38
CA ALA A 321 2.02 0.95 -4.66
C ALA A 321 0.68 1.69 -4.69
N LEU A 322 0.62 2.79 -5.43
CA LEU A 322 -0.57 3.59 -5.62
C LEU A 322 -0.92 3.67 -7.11
N HIS A 323 -2.15 3.32 -7.47
CA HIS A 323 -2.68 3.50 -8.83
C HIS A 323 -3.86 4.47 -8.78
N GLY A 324 -3.59 5.74 -9.09
CA GLY A 324 -4.56 6.81 -8.87
C GLY A 324 -4.83 7.01 -7.37
N TYR A 325 -5.99 6.56 -6.91
CA TYR A 325 -6.40 6.64 -5.49
C TYR A 325 -6.36 5.28 -4.77
N ILE A 326 -6.03 4.21 -5.49
CA ILE A 326 -6.18 2.84 -4.99
C ILE A 326 -4.81 2.31 -4.53
N PRO A 327 -4.58 2.14 -3.22
CA PRO A 327 -3.36 1.53 -2.73
C PRO A 327 -3.38 0.00 -2.96
N THR A 328 -2.22 -0.54 -3.31
CA THR A 328 -1.95 -1.97 -3.39
C THR A 328 -0.89 -2.31 -2.35
N PHE A 329 -1.29 -3.07 -1.34
CA PHE A 329 -0.42 -3.60 -0.30
C PHE A 329 0.12 -4.95 -0.78
N ILE A 330 1.44 -5.08 -0.79
CA ILE A 330 2.10 -6.24 -1.36
C ILE A 330 3.02 -6.86 -0.31
N SER A 331 2.81 -8.13 -0.03
CA SER A 331 3.76 -8.93 0.74
C SER A 331 4.47 -9.94 -0.16
N CYS A 332 5.77 -10.13 0.06
CA CYS A 332 6.66 -10.99 -0.69
C CYS A 332 7.12 -12.13 0.22
N LYS A 333 6.92 -13.38 -0.19
CA LYS A 333 7.38 -14.55 0.56
C LYS A 333 8.20 -15.48 -0.35
N SER A 334 9.47 -15.65 0.00
CA SER A 334 10.41 -16.54 -0.68
C SER A 334 10.66 -17.82 0.12
N GLY A 335 10.98 -18.90 -0.60
CA GLY A 335 11.30 -20.19 0.03
C GLY A 335 10.10 -20.86 0.72
N ASN A 336 10.34 -22.01 1.36
CA ASN A 336 9.28 -22.86 1.92
C ASN A 336 8.57 -22.20 3.10
N MET A 337 7.24 -22.16 3.04
CA MET A 337 6.40 -21.71 4.14
C MET A 337 5.60 -22.87 4.74
N SER A 338 5.52 -22.88 6.07
CA SER A 338 4.58 -23.73 6.79
C SER A 338 3.13 -23.26 6.58
N PRO A 339 2.14 -24.15 6.76
CA PRO A 339 0.73 -23.80 6.90
C PRO A 339 0.45 -22.55 7.73
N GLN A 340 1.12 -22.43 8.88
CA GLN A 340 0.95 -21.33 9.82
C GLN A 340 1.51 -20.02 9.26
N GLN A 341 2.68 -20.06 8.60
CA GLN A 341 3.29 -18.89 7.97
C GLN A 341 2.44 -18.35 6.81
N ILE A 342 1.84 -19.24 6.01
CA ILE A 342 0.92 -18.84 4.94
C ILE A 342 -0.29 -18.10 5.51
N LEU A 343 -0.96 -18.69 6.51
CA LEU A 343 -2.13 -18.07 7.14
C LEU A 343 -1.79 -16.75 7.82
N HIS A 344 -0.65 -16.69 8.53
CA HIS A 344 -0.18 -15.46 9.15
C HIS A 344 0.03 -14.36 8.11
N SER A 345 0.66 -14.68 6.97
CA SER A 345 0.88 -13.72 5.87
C SER A 345 -0.44 -13.19 5.31
N PHE A 346 -1.49 -14.04 5.21
CA PHE A 346 -2.82 -13.59 4.79
C PHE A 346 -3.46 -12.64 5.80
N TYR A 347 -3.44 -12.99 7.09
CA TYR A 347 -4.09 -12.19 8.12
C TYR A 347 -3.39 -10.84 8.34
N GLU A 348 -2.06 -10.83 8.35
CA GLU A 348 -1.28 -9.60 8.47
C GLU A 348 -1.56 -8.66 7.29
N LEU A 349 -1.43 -9.17 6.05
CA LEU A 349 -1.67 -8.38 4.85
C LEU A 349 -3.09 -7.82 4.79
N ASP A 350 -4.09 -8.65 5.12
CA ASP A 350 -5.49 -8.21 5.15
C ASP A 350 -5.73 -7.14 6.22
N THR A 351 -5.19 -7.34 7.43
CA THR A 351 -5.33 -6.38 8.54
C THR A 351 -4.77 -5.01 8.18
N VAL A 352 -3.54 -4.97 7.66
CA VAL A 352 -2.86 -3.71 7.33
C VAL A 352 -3.53 -3.03 6.13
N ALA A 353 -3.90 -3.78 5.09
CA ALA A 353 -4.58 -3.24 3.92
C ALA A 353 -5.98 -2.68 4.25
N ASN A 354 -6.74 -3.37 5.12
CA ASN A 354 -8.02 -2.87 5.62
C ASN A 354 -7.83 -1.57 6.43
N ARG A 355 -6.82 -1.53 7.31
CA ARG A 355 -6.56 -0.37 8.17
C ARG A 355 -6.23 0.89 7.38
N PHE A 356 -5.37 0.78 6.36
CA PHE A 356 -4.79 1.95 5.68
C PHE A 356 -5.22 2.15 4.22
N GLY A 357 -6.12 1.31 3.70
CA GLY A 357 -6.73 1.55 2.39
C GLY A 357 -8.18 1.09 2.27
N GLY A 358 -8.79 0.63 3.36
CA GLY A 358 -10.21 0.31 3.43
C GLY A 358 -10.68 -0.75 2.43
N LYS A 359 -11.94 -0.66 2.01
CA LYS A 359 -12.54 -1.63 1.07
C LYS A 359 -11.96 -1.55 -0.35
N TYR A 360 -11.29 -0.45 -0.68
CA TYR A 360 -10.69 -0.22 -1.98
C TYR A 360 -9.28 -0.77 -2.13
N ALA A 361 -8.57 -0.98 -1.01
CA ALA A 361 -7.23 -1.53 -1.02
C ALA A 361 -7.14 -2.85 -1.79
N LYS A 362 -6.13 -2.97 -2.64
CA LYS A 362 -5.73 -4.25 -3.23
C LYS A 362 -4.73 -4.94 -2.32
N ARG A 363 -4.82 -6.26 -2.24
CA ARG A 363 -3.91 -7.13 -1.48
C ARG A 363 -3.27 -8.09 -2.45
N LEU A 364 -1.94 -8.10 -2.48
CA LEU A 364 -1.17 -8.98 -3.36
C LEU A 364 -0.14 -9.75 -2.52
N LEU A 365 -0.15 -11.07 -2.62
CA LEU A 365 0.90 -11.92 -2.07
C LEU A 365 1.75 -12.47 -3.23
N VAL A 366 3.00 -12.04 -3.28
CA VAL A 366 3.99 -12.50 -4.26
C VAL A 366 4.82 -13.63 -3.67
N LEU A 367 4.92 -14.74 -4.40
CA LEU A 367 5.43 -16.01 -3.90
C LEU A 367 6.41 -16.63 -4.87
N THR A 368 7.52 -17.19 -4.38
CA THR A 368 8.40 -18.05 -5.21
C THR A 368 7.95 -19.51 -5.26
N MET A 369 6.74 -19.79 -4.77
CA MET A 369 6.20 -21.14 -4.73
C MET A 369 4.69 -21.19 -4.80
N GLU A 370 4.21 -22.29 -5.36
CA GLU A 370 2.79 -22.55 -5.42
C GLU A 370 2.24 -23.00 -4.07
N LEU A 371 1.09 -22.44 -3.73
CA LEU A 371 0.31 -22.87 -2.59
C LEU A 371 -0.63 -24.00 -2.99
N THR A 372 -1.00 -24.85 -2.05
CA THR A 372 -2.05 -25.85 -2.27
C THR A 372 -3.39 -25.19 -2.55
N LYS A 373 -4.32 -25.93 -3.17
CA LYS A 373 -5.65 -25.43 -3.53
C LYS A 373 -6.41 -24.82 -2.34
N VAL A 374 -6.27 -25.42 -1.16
CA VAL A 374 -6.88 -24.93 0.09
C VAL A 374 -6.48 -23.47 0.39
N TYR A 375 -5.19 -23.15 0.27
CA TYR A 375 -4.70 -21.79 0.53
C TYR A 375 -5.01 -20.83 -0.61
N GLN A 376 -5.07 -21.30 -1.85
CA GLN A 376 -5.52 -20.48 -2.98
C GLN A 376 -7.00 -20.08 -2.81
N ASP A 377 -7.85 -21.01 -2.38
CA ASP A 377 -9.26 -20.73 -2.10
C ASP A 377 -9.42 -19.78 -0.91
N ARG A 378 -8.61 -19.97 0.15
CA ARG A 378 -8.57 -19.04 1.29
C ARG A 378 -8.14 -17.63 0.88
N ALA A 379 -7.10 -17.49 0.06
CA ALA A 379 -6.67 -16.20 -0.46
C ALA A 379 -7.82 -15.52 -1.24
N LYS A 380 -8.54 -16.27 -2.07
CA LYS A 380 -9.71 -15.78 -2.82
C LYS A 380 -10.83 -15.32 -1.89
N GLU A 381 -11.15 -16.07 -0.82
CA GLU A 381 -12.14 -15.66 0.19
C GLU A 381 -11.77 -14.32 0.83
N MET A 382 -10.48 -14.13 1.12
CA MET A 382 -9.93 -12.91 1.70
C MET A 382 -9.62 -11.81 0.67
N ARG A 383 -9.95 -12.03 -0.62
CA ARG A 383 -9.67 -11.10 -1.73
C ARG A 383 -8.19 -10.72 -1.84
N ILE A 384 -7.31 -11.68 -1.56
CA ILE A 384 -5.87 -11.59 -1.75
C ILE A 384 -5.53 -12.20 -3.11
N GLU A 385 -4.95 -11.38 -3.99
CA GLU A 385 -4.39 -11.85 -5.24
C GLU A 385 -3.08 -12.61 -4.97
N LEU A 386 -2.90 -13.76 -5.61
CA LEU A 386 -1.66 -14.54 -5.52
C LEU A 386 -0.90 -14.39 -6.83
N ARG A 387 0.38 -14.03 -6.74
CA ARG A 387 1.29 -14.00 -7.90
C ARG A 387 2.48 -14.92 -7.64
N PHE A 388 2.61 -15.92 -8.50
CA PHE A 388 3.70 -16.89 -8.44
C PHE A 388 4.82 -16.47 -9.38
N GLU A 389 5.99 -16.18 -8.81
CA GLU A 389 7.20 -15.82 -9.53
C GLU A 389 8.16 -17.01 -9.49
N LYS A 390 8.16 -17.79 -10.59
CA LYS A 390 8.90 -19.05 -10.73
C LYS A 390 10.10 -18.93 -11.64
#